data_AF-A0A7V9PGE7-F1
#
_entry.id   AF-A0A7V9PGE7-F1
#
_cell.length_a   1.000
_cell.length_b   1.000
_cell.length_c   1.000
_cell.angle_alpha   90.00
_cell.angle_beta   90.00
_cell.angle_gamma   90.00
#
_symmetry.space_group_name_H-M   'P 1'
#
loop_
_entity.id
_entity.type
_entity.pdbx_description
1 polymer ?
#
loop_
_entity_poly.entity_id
_entity_poly.type
_entity_poly.pdbx_seq_one_letter_code
_entity_poly.pdbx_strand_id
1 'polypeptide(L)' 'MHDLTNLVAPRVVAPGHCTGWRAAAALSTAFGPANYAPSVVGTRYLLNATSEGP' A
#
# COMPACT_ATOMS: atom_id res chain seq x y z
N MET A 1 11.19 -4.06 -3.48
CA MET A 1 10.25 -4.80 -2.60
C MET A 1 10.86 -5.04 -1.24
N HIS A 2 12.09 -5.58 -1.17
CA HIS A 2 12.79 -5.84 0.09
C HIS A 2 12.81 -4.65 1.06
N ASP A 3 13.23 -3.46 0.61
CA ASP A 3 13.27 -2.27 1.47
C ASP A 3 11.90 -1.83 1.95
N LEU A 4 10.89 -1.94 1.08
CA LEU A 4 9.52 -1.59 1.42
C LEU A 4 8.98 -2.51 2.51
N THR A 5 9.33 -3.79 2.46
CA THR A 5 8.92 -4.78 3.47
C THR A 5 9.72 -4.67 4.76
N ASN A 6 11.03 -4.42 4.69
CA ASN A 6 11.93 -4.62 5.82
C ASN A 6 12.45 -3.32 6.47
N LEU A 7 12.49 -2.22 5.71
CA LEU A 7 13.04 -0.94 6.20
C LEU A 7 11.95 0.09 6.41
N VAL A 8 11.02 0.20 5.46
CA VAL A 8 9.92 1.17 5.54
C VAL A 8 8.72 0.61 6.30
N ALA A 9 8.40 -0.67 6.08
CA ALA A 9 7.25 -1.35 6.68
C ALA A 9 5.94 -0.50 6.66
N PRO A 10 5.47 -0.07 5.48
CA PRO A 10 4.35 0.85 5.39
C PRO A 10 3.04 0.18 5.85
N ARG A 11 2.23 0.94 6.59
CA ARG A 11 0.87 0.52 6.99
C ARG A 11 -0.09 0.44 5.80
N VAL A 12 0.14 1.26 4.77
CA VAL A 12 -0.68 1.29 3.54
C VAL A 12 0.22 1.61 2.35
N VAL A 13 0.03 0.89 1.23
CA VAL A 13 0.66 1.15 -0.07
C VAL A 13 -0.44 1.38 -1.11
N ALA A 14 -0.43 2.55 -1.74
CA ALA A 14 -1.41 2.94 -2.77
C ALA A 14 -0.71 3.22 -4.12
N PRO A 15 -0.47 2.21 -4.97
CA PRO A 15 0.21 2.41 -6.25
C PRO A 15 -0.70 3.12 -7.27
N GLY A 16 -0.09 3.89 -8.18
CA GLY A 16 -0.81 4.63 -9.22
C GLY A 16 0.07 5.14 -10.37
N HIS A 17 -0.55 5.77 -11.36
CA HIS A 17 0.05 6.44 -12.52
C HIS A 17 1.19 5.67 -13.19
N CYS A 18 2.44 5.94 -12.81
CA CYS A 18 3.65 5.39 -13.42
C CYS A 18 4.06 4.02 -12.86
N THR A 19 3.44 3.56 -11.77
CA THR A 19 3.82 2.28 -11.12
C THR A 19 3.70 1.09 -12.08
N GLY A 20 2.68 1.12 -12.96
CA GLY A 20 2.43 0.06 -13.94
C GLY A 20 1.81 -1.19 -13.32
N TRP A 21 1.12 -1.97 -14.15
CA TRP A 21 0.30 -3.10 -13.69
C TRP A 21 1.11 -4.25 -13.08
N ARG A 22 2.31 -4.53 -13.60
CA ARG A 22 3.18 -5.61 -13.09
C ARG A 22 3.66 -5.33 -11.67
N ALA A 23 4.12 -4.10 -11.42
CA ALA A 23 4.54 -3.70 -10.08
C ALA A 23 3.34 -3.62 -9.13
N ALA A 24 2.18 -3.12 -9.59
CA ALA A 24 0.95 -3.12 -8.80
C ALA A 24 0.53 -4.55 -8.38
N ALA A 25 0.61 -5.52 -9.30
CA ALA A 25 0.33 -6.92 -8.97
C ALA A 25 1.31 -7.46 -7.90
N ALA A 26 2.61 -7.22 -8.06
CA ALA A 26 3.61 -7.64 -7.07
C ALA A 26 3.36 -6.99 -5.69
N LEU A 27 3.00 -5.71 -5.66
CA LEU A 27 2.63 -4.99 -4.44
C LEU A 27 1.36 -5.54 -3.81
N SER A 28 0.35 -5.93 -4.61
CA SER A 28 -0.87 -6.56 -4.08
C SER A 28 -0.58 -7.92 -3.46
N THR A 29 0.35 -8.71 -4.02
CA THR A 29 0.78 -9.98 -3.44
C THR A 29 1.55 -9.78 -2.13
N ALA A 30 2.39 -8.75 -2.05
CA ALA A 30 3.24 -8.52 -0.87
C ALA A 30 2.54 -7.82 0.30
N PHE A 31 1.59 -6.92 0.03
CA PHE A 31 0.96 -6.06 1.04
C PHE A 31 -0.56 -6.28 1.18
N GLY A 32 -1.17 -7.08 0.30
CA GLY A 32 -2.59 -7.38 0.36
C GLY A 32 -2.95 -8.45 1.38
N PRO A 33 -4.22 -8.50 1.83
CA PRO A 33 -5.27 -7.54 1.53
C PRO A 33 -5.27 -6.32 2.47
N ALA A 34 -4.62 -6.40 3.64
CA ALA A 34 -4.78 -5.40 4.70
C ALA A 34 -4.10 -4.05 4.39
N ASN A 35 -2.94 -4.07 3.74
CA ASN A 35 -2.07 -2.90 3.57
C ASN A 35 -1.96 -2.44 2.11
N TYR A 36 -2.82 -2.96 1.22
CA TYR A 36 -2.81 -2.62 -0.20
C TYR A 36 -4.08 -1.84 -0.58
N ALA A 37 -3.88 -0.64 -1.13
CA ALA A 37 -4.94 0.29 -1.50
C ALA A 37 -4.95 0.51 -3.03
N PRO A 38 -5.82 -0.16 -3.80
CA PRO A 38 -5.89 0.01 -5.26
C PRO A 38 -6.34 1.41 -5.68
N SER A 39 -5.45 2.20 -6.28
CA SER A 39 -5.79 3.56 -6.73
C SER A 39 -6.38 3.56 -8.14
N VAL A 40 -7.61 4.04 -8.28
CA VAL A 40 -8.21 4.46 -9.56
C VAL A 40 -8.72 5.89 -9.43
N VAL A 41 -9.03 6.53 -10.56
CA VAL A 41 -9.58 7.89 -10.55
C VAL A 41 -10.84 7.92 -9.70
N GLY A 42 -10.88 8.83 -8.72
CA GLY A 42 -12.02 8.99 -7.81
C GLY A 42 -11.96 8.16 -6.52
N THR A 43 -11.01 7.23 -6.37
CA THR A 43 -10.85 6.49 -5.11
C THR A 43 -10.51 7.43 -3.96
N ARG A 44 -11.16 7.24 -2.81
CA ARG A 44 -10.87 7.95 -1.55
C ARG A 44 -10.69 6.93 -0.42
N TYR A 45 -9.64 7.10 0.37
CA TYR A 45 -9.38 6.29 1.56
C TYR A 45 -9.47 7.17 2.80
N LEU A 46 -10.28 6.75 3.77
CA LEU A 46 -10.24 7.33 5.11
C LEU A 46 -9.19 6.56 5.90
N LEU A 47 -8.10 7.25 6.21
CA LEU A 47 -7.04 6.69 7.05
C LEU A 47 -7.36 7.03 8.49
N ASN A 48 -7.57 6.00 9.31
CA ASN A 48 -7.74 6.16 10.75
C ASN A 48 -6.49 5.65 11.45
N ALA A 49 -5.78 6.52 12.15
CA ALA A 49 -4.68 6.10 13.00
C ALA A 49 -5.29 5.67 14.34
N THR A 50 -5.37 4.36 14.59
CA THR A 50 -5.36 3.89 15.97
C THR A 50 -3.97 4.17 16.53
N SER A 51 -3.88 5.07 17.49
CA SER A 51 -2.71 5.22 18.32
C SER A 51 -2.68 4.03 19.29
N GLU A 52 -2.21 2.88 18.82
CA GLU A 52 -1.63 1.90 19.73
C GLU A 52 -0.21 2.41 19.98
N GLY A 53 -0.10 3.32 20.95
CA GLY A 53 1.19 3.76 21.49
C GLY A 53 1.76 2.67 22.39
N PRO A 54 3.07 2.72 22.70
CA PRO A 54 3.55 2.11 23.93
C PRO A 54 2.92 2.77 25.17
#